data_AF-A0A536YVM9-F1
#
_entry.id   AF-A0A536YVM9-F1
#
_cell.length_a   1.000
_cell.length_b   1.000
_cell.length_c   1.000
_cell.angle_alpha   90.00
_cell.angle_beta   90.00
_cell.angle_gamma   90.00
#
_symmetry.space_group_name_H-M   'P 1'
#
loop_
_entity.id
_entity.type
_entity.pdbx_description
1 polymer ?
#
loop_
_entity_poly.entity_id
_entity_poly.type
_entity_poly.pdbx_seq_one_letter_code
_entity_poly.pdbx_strand_id
1 'polypeptide(L)'
;MPGDEARPAWPFAGWPYLHGSVIYPDGSGYRVTAYSRTVPVAHGIRVIDGVFLAMKREIAVSIGWDAEACDGFHGYDVDFTLRAAQAGLRLAVASDLGVVHTSYGSFDARWEGTARKLRAKHPELNGERSRDTAFVARSVPGAAQAMALVDNWARLNKVN
;
A
#
# COMPACT_ATOMS: atom_id res chain seq x y z
N MET A 1 -13.30 -21.64 -0.49
CA MET A 1 -13.14 -21.37 0.95
C MET A 1 -14.43 -20.70 1.42
N PRO A 2 -15.05 -21.13 2.53
CA PRO A 2 -16.31 -20.55 2.99
C PRO A 2 -16.07 -19.13 3.55
N GLY A 3 -16.85 -18.16 3.07
CA GLY A 3 -17.00 -16.82 3.66
C GLY A 3 -16.49 -15.67 2.79
N ASP A 4 -17.40 -15.05 2.02
CA ASP A 4 -17.27 -13.76 1.32
C ASP A 4 -17.13 -12.55 2.29
N GLU A 5 -16.50 -12.72 3.45
CA GLU A 5 -16.21 -11.59 4.33
C GLU A 5 -14.93 -10.91 3.84
N ALA A 6 -15.11 -9.85 3.05
CA ALA A 6 -14.05 -8.93 2.68
C ALA A 6 -13.38 -8.39 3.95
N ARG A 7 -12.17 -8.89 4.23
CA ARG A 7 -11.33 -8.37 5.31
C ARG A 7 -10.58 -7.16 4.76
N PRO A 8 -10.44 -6.05 5.50
CA PRO A 8 -9.81 -4.84 5.00
C PRO A 8 -8.35 -5.14 4.73
N ALA A 9 -8.02 -5.26 3.45
CA ALA A 9 -6.67 -5.19 2.97
C ALA A 9 -6.69 -4.06 1.95
N TRP A 10 -5.76 -3.11 2.08
CA TRP A 10 -5.61 -2.03 1.11
C TRP A 10 -5.53 -2.53 -0.35
N PRO A 11 -5.04 -3.75 -0.69
CA PRO A 11 -5.09 -4.24 -2.07
C PRO A 11 -6.52 -4.38 -2.64
N PHE A 12 -7.54 -4.45 -1.78
CA PHE A 12 -8.94 -4.55 -2.20
C PHE A 12 -9.59 -3.20 -2.52
N ALA A 13 -8.91 -2.09 -2.21
CA ALA A 13 -9.37 -0.76 -2.55
C ALA A 13 -9.53 -0.60 -4.07
N GLY A 14 -8.70 -1.28 -4.87
CA GLY A 14 -8.76 -1.31 -6.34
C GLY A 14 -8.83 0.06 -7.00
N TRP A 15 -9.17 0.12 -8.28
CA TRP A 15 -9.39 1.39 -8.97
C TRP A 15 -10.71 2.03 -8.49
N PRO A 16 -10.78 3.36 -8.25
CA PRO A 16 -9.74 4.38 -8.41
C PRO A 16 -8.85 4.71 -7.20
N TYR A 17 -8.84 3.88 -6.17
CA TYR A 17 -8.28 4.21 -4.85
C TYR A 17 -6.89 3.59 -4.56
N LEU A 18 -6.51 2.56 -5.32
CA LEU A 18 -5.27 1.83 -5.14
C LEU A 18 -4.13 2.43 -5.97
N HIS A 19 -3.04 2.75 -5.28
CA HIS A 19 -1.87 3.41 -5.87
C HIS A 19 -0.58 2.75 -5.41
N GLY A 20 0.43 2.73 -6.28
CA GLY A 20 1.80 2.34 -6.00
C GLY A 20 2.39 1.40 -7.05
N SER A 21 3.64 1.03 -6.80
CA SER A 21 4.33 -0.08 -7.46
C SER A 21 5.29 -0.74 -6.46
N VAL A 22 5.47 -2.06 -6.58
CA VAL A 22 6.43 -2.82 -5.76
C VAL A 22 7.14 -3.82 -6.66
N ILE A 23 8.45 -3.96 -6.47
CA ILE A 23 9.30 -4.90 -7.18
C ILE A 23 9.62 -6.07 -6.24
N TYR A 24 9.45 -7.29 -6.70
CA TYR A 24 9.80 -8.49 -5.94
C TYR A 24 10.89 -9.29 -6.65
N PRO A 25 11.90 -9.84 -5.95
CA PRO A 25 12.76 -10.86 -6.54
C PRO A 25 11.93 -12.07 -6.98
N ASP A 26 12.24 -12.66 -8.14
CA ASP A 26 11.52 -13.83 -8.69
C ASP A 26 12.41 -15.06 -8.93
N GLY A 27 13.62 -15.07 -8.33
CA GLY A 27 14.59 -16.16 -8.40
C GLY A 27 15.67 -15.97 -9.46
N SER A 28 15.31 -15.46 -10.64
CA SER A 28 16.25 -15.16 -11.73
C SER A 28 16.30 -13.70 -12.15
N GLY A 29 15.40 -12.88 -11.61
CA GLY A 29 15.30 -11.45 -11.89
C GLY A 29 14.32 -10.79 -10.93
N TYR A 30 13.43 -9.97 -11.49
CA TYR A 30 12.49 -9.15 -10.74
C TYR A 30 11.10 -9.17 -11.35
N ARG A 31 10.09 -9.34 -10.51
CA ARG A 31 8.68 -9.14 -10.83
C ARG A 31 8.25 -7.74 -10.40
N VAL A 32 8.03 -6.86 -11.36
CA VAL A 32 7.49 -5.51 -11.15
C VAL A 32 5.98 -5.60 -11.10
N THR A 33 5.38 -5.12 -10.03
CA THR A 33 3.92 -4.98 -9.88
C THR A 33 3.55 -3.51 -9.80
N ALA A 34 2.57 -3.08 -10.60
CA ALA A 34 2.08 -1.72 -10.64
C ALA A 34 0.56 -1.70 -10.46
N TYR A 35 0.11 -0.88 -9.51
CA TYR A 35 -1.31 -0.72 -9.16
C TYR A 35 -1.84 0.66 -9.60
N SER A 36 -0.98 1.68 -9.57
CA SER A 36 -1.35 3.05 -9.90
C SER A 36 -1.72 3.24 -11.37
N ARG A 37 -2.87 3.88 -11.62
CA ARG A 37 -3.12 4.61 -12.88
C ARG A 37 -2.94 6.12 -12.73
N THR A 38 -2.63 6.61 -11.53
CA THR A 38 -2.31 8.02 -11.25
C THR A 38 -0.83 8.13 -10.92
N VAL A 39 -0.06 8.72 -11.84
CA VAL A 39 1.40 8.82 -11.76
C VAL A 39 1.89 10.24 -12.10
N PRO A 40 3.08 10.66 -11.64
CA PRO A 40 4.02 9.91 -10.78
C PRO A 40 3.58 9.85 -9.32
N VAL A 41 2.78 10.80 -8.85
CA VAL A 41 2.34 10.90 -7.44
C VAL A 41 0.82 10.94 -7.37
N ALA A 42 0.24 10.07 -6.54
CA ALA A 42 -1.18 10.10 -6.19
C ALA A 42 -1.39 10.84 -4.86
N HIS A 43 -2.31 11.80 -4.85
CA HIS A 43 -2.69 12.57 -3.66
C HIS A 43 -4.08 12.12 -3.14
N GLY A 44 -4.50 12.66 -1.99
CA GLY A 44 -5.79 12.31 -1.39
C GLY A 44 -5.79 10.92 -0.76
N ILE A 45 -4.62 10.40 -0.43
CA ILE A 45 -4.43 9.08 0.16
C ILE A 45 -4.87 9.10 1.63
N ARG A 46 -5.54 8.03 2.07
CA ARG A 46 -5.98 7.87 3.46
C ARG A 46 -5.12 6.88 4.24
N VAL A 47 -4.63 5.84 3.57
CA VAL A 47 -3.80 4.78 4.16
C VAL A 47 -2.66 4.44 3.20
N ILE A 48 -1.48 4.11 3.74
CA ILE A 48 -0.30 3.69 2.97
C ILE A 48 0.24 2.39 3.57
N ASP A 49 0.68 1.47 2.71
CA ASP A 49 1.36 0.24 3.10
C ASP A 49 2.75 0.52 3.70
N GLY A 50 3.12 -0.26 4.71
CA GLY A 50 4.35 -0.11 5.50
C GLY A 50 5.65 -0.53 4.81
N VAL A 51 5.61 -1.04 3.56
CA VAL A 51 6.81 -1.45 2.80
C VAL A 51 7.85 -0.34 2.73
N PHE A 52 7.40 0.91 2.58
CA PHE A 52 8.25 2.10 2.62
C PHE A 52 7.42 3.34 2.96
N LEU A 53 7.75 3.98 4.08
CA LEU A 53 7.16 5.25 4.52
C LEU A 53 8.26 6.27 4.79
N ALA A 54 8.06 7.50 4.31
CA ALA A 54 8.94 8.62 4.58
C ALA A 54 8.13 9.83 5.07
N MET A 55 8.57 10.44 6.17
CA MET A 55 7.96 11.63 6.75
C MET A 55 8.97 12.37 7.64
N LYS A 56 8.63 13.61 8.04
CA LYS A 56 9.44 14.35 9.00
C LYS A 56 9.37 13.69 10.38
N ARG A 57 10.50 13.67 11.11
CA ARG A 57 10.59 13.03 12.43
C ARG A 57 9.58 13.61 13.41
N GLU A 58 9.43 14.93 13.45
CA GLU A 58 8.50 15.62 14.35
C GLU A 58 7.04 15.21 14.11
N ILE A 59 6.67 14.92 12.86
CA ILE A 59 5.35 14.40 12.50
C ILE A 59 5.21 12.94 12.95
N ALA A 60 6.23 12.11 12.72
CA ALA A 60 6.20 10.72 13.17
C ALA A 60 6.00 10.61 14.68
N VAL A 61 6.73 11.44 15.44
CA VAL A 61 6.64 11.51 16.90
C VAL A 61 5.29 12.08 17.36
N SER A 62 4.74 13.08 16.67
CA SER A 62 3.45 13.67 17.06
C SER A 62 2.26 12.74 16.84
N ILE A 63 2.29 11.94 15.75
CA ILE A 63 1.26 10.92 15.52
C ILE A 63 1.46 9.75 16.47
N GLY A 64 2.70 9.30 16.68
CA GLY A 64 3.03 8.25 17.63
C GLY A 64 2.50 6.86 17.26
N TRP A 65 2.91 5.88 18.05
CA TRP A 65 2.49 4.48 17.91
C TRP A 65 1.33 4.15 18.83
N ASP A 66 0.34 3.43 18.31
CA ASP A 66 -0.75 2.88 19.13
C ASP A 66 -0.52 1.39 19.38
N ALA A 67 0.07 1.07 20.53
CA ALA A 67 0.37 -0.31 20.92
C ALA A 67 -0.88 -1.11 21.34
N GLU A 68 -1.99 -0.45 21.63
CA GLU A 68 -3.24 -1.12 22.00
C GLU A 68 -3.97 -1.62 20.75
N ALA A 69 -4.06 -0.75 19.73
CA ALA A 69 -4.62 -1.09 18.43
C ALA A 69 -3.73 -2.04 17.62
N CYS A 70 -2.40 -1.86 17.73
CA CYS A 70 -1.38 -2.62 17.00
C CYS A 70 -0.36 -3.23 17.98
N ASP A 71 -0.72 -4.36 18.59
CA ASP A 71 0.10 -5.12 19.55
C ASP A 71 1.06 -6.12 18.88
N GLY A 72 1.29 -5.98 17.57
CA GLY A 72 2.13 -6.87 16.78
C GLY A 72 2.60 -6.22 15.48
N PHE A 73 3.05 -7.06 14.52
CA PHE A 73 3.63 -6.57 13.26
C PHE A 73 2.58 -6.13 12.21
N HIS A 74 1.31 -6.49 12.35
CA HIS A 74 0.31 -6.21 11.33
C HIS A 74 -0.44 -4.89 11.58
N GLY A 75 -0.85 -4.22 10.50
CA GLY A 75 -1.84 -3.14 10.52
C GLY A 75 -1.36 -1.80 11.10
N TYR A 76 -0.11 -1.72 11.54
CA TYR A 76 0.43 -0.48 12.09
C TYR A 76 0.52 0.66 11.10
N ASP A 77 0.84 0.31 9.86
CA ASP A 77 0.95 1.19 8.71
C ASP A 77 -0.42 1.80 8.41
N VAL A 78 -1.47 0.97 8.38
CA VAL A 78 -2.86 1.37 8.20
C VAL A 78 -3.31 2.29 9.33
N ASP A 79 -3.13 1.91 10.60
CA ASP A 79 -3.53 2.75 11.73
C ASP A 79 -2.79 4.09 11.77
N PHE A 80 -1.46 4.04 11.64
CA PHE A 80 -0.61 5.21 11.72
C PHE A 80 -0.93 6.21 10.60
N THR A 81 -1.01 5.74 9.36
CA THR A 81 -1.29 6.62 8.21
C THR A 81 -2.72 7.15 8.23
N LEU A 82 -3.68 6.36 8.71
CA LEU A 82 -5.05 6.84 8.85
C LEU A 82 -5.17 7.94 9.90
N ARG A 83 -4.53 7.77 11.07
CA ARG A 83 -4.48 8.81 12.12
C ARG A 83 -3.75 10.06 11.62
N ALA A 84 -2.69 9.90 10.82
CA ALA A 84 -2.03 11.02 10.17
C ALA A 84 -3.00 11.79 9.25
N ALA A 85 -3.77 11.09 8.41
CA ALA A 85 -4.78 11.71 7.54
C ALA A 85 -5.91 12.38 8.35
N GLN A 86 -6.40 11.74 9.42
CA GLN A 86 -7.41 12.30 10.33
C GLN A 86 -6.91 13.57 11.05
N ALA A 87 -5.61 13.65 11.33
CA ALA A 87 -4.95 14.85 11.87
C ALA A 87 -4.76 15.97 10.82
N GLY A 88 -5.28 15.81 9.59
CA GLY A 88 -5.22 16.81 8.53
C GLY A 88 -3.91 16.82 7.75
N LEU A 89 -3.03 15.83 7.95
CA LEU A 89 -1.80 15.70 7.17
C LEU A 89 -2.12 15.22 5.75
N ARG A 90 -1.34 15.70 4.79
CA ARG A 90 -1.46 15.30 3.38
C ARG A 90 -0.61 14.08 3.13
N LEU A 91 -1.24 12.98 2.75
CA LEU A 91 -0.58 11.75 2.35
C LEU A 91 -0.56 11.64 0.82
N ALA A 92 0.51 11.02 0.31
CA ALA A 92 0.70 10.77 -1.10
C ALA A 92 1.46 9.47 -1.32
N VAL A 93 1.22 8.82 -2.47
CA VAL A 93 1.96 7.64 -2.92
C VAL A 93 2.76 8.01 -4.16
N ALA A 94 4.08 7.92 -4.05
CA ALA A 94 5.01 8.06 -5.17
C ALA A 94 5.14 6.71 -5.88
N SER A 95 4.66 6.64 -7.13
CA SER A 95 4.64 5.42 -7.94
C SER A 95 5.84 5.30 -8.87
N ASP A 96 6.71 6.31 -8.89
CA ASP A 96 7.97 6.42 -9.62
C ASP A 96 9.19 6.00 -8.77
N LEU A 97 8.97 5.53 -7.54
CA LEU A 97 10.02 4.96 -6.69
C LEU A 97 10.16 3.45 -6.96
N GLY A 98 11.38 3.02 -7.29
CA GLY A 98 11.70 1.60 -7.42
C GLY A 98 12.00 0.94 -6.08
N VAL A 99 10.99 0.43 -5.40
CA VAL A 99 11.13 -0.26 -4.12
C VAL A 99 11.19 -1.77 -4.34
N VAL A 100 12.29 -2.41 -3.94
CA VAL A 100 12.42 -3.87 -3.94
C VAL A 100 12.02 -4.42 -2.56
N HIS A 101 11.00 -5.27 -2.54
CA HIS A 101 10.55 -5.96 -1.33
C HIS A 101 10.74 -7.47 -1.47
N THR A 102 11.42 -8.09 -0.49
CA THR A 102 11.73 -9.53 -0.47
C THR A 102 10.64 -10.40 0.14
N SER A 103 9.57 -9.79 0.69
CA SER A 103 8.45 -10.49 1.30
C SER A 103 7.15 -10.13 0.59
N TYR A 104 6.24 -11.09 0.47
CA TYR A 104 4.89 -10.87 -0.04
C TYR A 104 3.87 -10.56 1.07
N GLY A 105 4.32 -10.53 2.33
CA GLY A 105 3.44 -10.45 3.50
C GLY A 105 2.75 -11.77 3.83
N SER A 106 2.02 -11.78 4.95
CA SER A 106 1.24 -12.92 5.43
C SER A 106 -0.10 -12.44 5.95
N PHE A 107 -1.19 -13.05 5.50
CA PHE A 107 -2.54 -12.83 6.00
C PHE A 107 -2.92 -13.92 7.00
N ASP A 108 -2.15 -14.04 8.08
CA ASP A 108 -2.36 -15.06 9.11
C ASP A 108 -3.43 -14.65 10.15
N ALA A 109 -3.64 -15.51 11.15
CA ALA A 109 -4.61 -15.25 12.22
C ALA A 109 -4.30 -13.99 13.06
N ARG A 110 -3.03 -13.56 13.15
CA ARG A 110 -2.64 -12.31 13.85
C ARG A 110 -3.01 -11.11 13.00
N TRP A 111 -2.80 -11.19 11.69
CA TRP A 111 -3.30 -10.19 10.75
C TRP A 111 -4.82 -10.05 10.85
N GLU A 112 -5.57 -11.16 10.86
CA GLU A 112 -7.03 -11.14 11.01
C GLU A 112 -7.49 -10.53 12.33
N GLY A 113 -6.82 -10.86 13.43
CA GLY A 113 -7.08 -10.27 14.75
C GLY A 113 -6.88 -8.76 14.74
N THR A 114 -5.78 -8.30 14.15
CA THR A 114 -5.47 -6.87 14.05
C THR A 114 -6.45 -6.14 13.14
N ALA A 115 -6.79 -6.71 11.99
CA ALA A 115 -7.78 -6.15 11.07
C ALA A 115 -9.14 -5.93 11.75
N ARG A 116 -9.59 -6.86 12.63
CA ARG A 116 -10.82 -6.68 13.41
C ARG A 116 -10.72 -5.52 14.41
N LYS A 117 -9.60 -5.37 15.13
CA LYS A 117 -9.36 -4.24 16.05
C LYS A 117 -9.41 -2.91 15.29
N LEU A 118 -8.74 -2.82 14.15
CA LEU A 118 -8.69 -1.61 13.35
C LEU A 118 -10.05 -1.21 12.79
N ARG A 119 -10.89 -2.15 12.35
CA ARG A 119 -12.26 -1.85 11.91
C ARG A 119 -13.16 -1.33 13.01
N ALA A 120 -12.99 -1.85 14.24
CA ALA A 120 -13.75 -1.40 15.40
C ALA A 120 -13.33 0.02 15.80
N LYS A 121 -12.02 0.30 15.78
CA LYS A 121 -11.45 1.63 16.08
C LYS A 121 -11.75 2.66 15.00
N HIS A 122 -11.65 2.28 13.73
CA HIS A 122 -11.79 3.14 12.56
C HIS A 122 -12.89 2.61 11.63
N PRO A 123 -14.16 2.98 11.87
CA PRO A 123 -15.28 2.48 11.07
C PRO A 123 -15.19 2.80 9.57
N GLU A 124 -14.44 3.82 9.19
CA GLU A 124 -14.18 4.20 7.80
C GLU A 124 -13.36 3.17 7.00
N LEU A 125 -12.71 2.20 7.68
CA LEU A 125 -12.06 1.06 7.02
C LEU A 125 -13.06 -0.01 6.54
N ASN A 126 -14.35 0.13 6.86
CA ASN A 126 -15.42 -0.80 6.45
C ASN A 126 -15.97 -0.49 5.05
N GLY A 127 -15.09 -0.17 4.11
CA GLY A 127 -15.48 0.11 2.72
C GLY A 127 -15.85 -1.16 1.94
N GLU A 128 -16.66 -0.99 0.90
CA GLU A 128 -16.88 -2.05 -0.08
C GLU A 128 -15.61 -2.32 -0.89
N ARG A 129 -15.40 -3.58 -1.26
CA ARG A 129 -14.33 -3.97 -2.18
C ARG A 129 -14.59 -3.39 -3.56
N SER A 130 -13.56 -2.82 -4.20
CA SER A 130 -13.70 -2.37 -5.58
C SER A 130 -13.93 -3.54 -6.54
N ARG A 131 -14.74 -3.30 -7.58
CA ARG A 131 -14.99 -4.25 -8.66
C ARG A 131 -13.80 -4.36 -9.62
N ASP A 132 -12.94 -3.34 -9.67
CA ASP A 132 -11.73 -3.32 -10.49
C ASP A 132 -10.50 -3.41 -9.58
N THR A 133 -10.07 -4.64 -9.28
CA THR A 133 -8.85 -4.92 -8.49
C THR A 133 -7.65 -5.28 -9.37
N ALA A 134 -7.73 -5.02 -10.67
CA ALA A 134 -6.68 -5.42 -11.61
C ALA A 134 -5.38 -4.62 -11.37
N PHE A 135 -4.26 -5.33 -11.39
CA PHE A 135 -2.92 -4.76 -11.37
C PHE A 135 -2.09 -5.36 -12.51
N VAL A 136 -1.02 -4.66 -12.90
CA VAL A 136 -0.09 -5.16 -13.92
C VAL A 136 1.11 -5.78 -13.21
N ALA A 137 1.48 -7.00 -13.61
CA ALA A 137 2.70 -7.66 -13.15
C ALA A 137 3.54 -8.10 -14.34
N ARG A 138 4.84 -7.81 -14.33
CA ARG A 138 5.80 -8.19 -15.38
C ARG A 138 7.12 -8.64 -14.78
N SER A 139 7.63 -9.78 -15.22
CA SER A 139 8.98 -10.25 -14.87
C SER A 139 10.01 -9.70 -15.85
N VAL A 140 11.18 -9.34 -15.32
CA VAL A 140 12.33 -8.80 -16.06
C VAL A 140 13.63 -9.36 -15.50
N PRO A 141 14.69 -9.51 -16.33
CA PRO A 141 15.90 -10.24 -15.93
C PRO A 141 16.83 -9.45 -14.99
N GLY A 142 16.62 -8.15 -14.78
CA GLY A 142 17.57 -7.33 -14.03
C GLY A 142 16.99 -6.03 -13.48
N ALA A 143 17.70 -5.44 -12.53
CA ALA A 143 17.27 -4.25 -11.81
C ALA A 143 17.12 -3.04 -12.76
N ALA A 144 17.98 -2.91 -13.77
CA ALA A 144 17.89 -1.83 -14.76
C ALA A 144 16.58 -1.91 -15.55
N GLN A 145 16.16 -3.10 -15.97
CA GLN A 145 14.89 -3.32 -16.66
C GLN A 145 13.70 -3.11 -15.72
N ALA A 146 13.84 -3.47 -14.44
CA ALA A 146 12.80 -3.23 -13.44
C ALA A 146 12.57 -1.74 -13.22
N MET A 147 13.65 -0.97 -13.07
CA MET A 147 13.58 0.50 -12.99
C MET A 147 13.03 1.12 -14.26
N ALA A 148 13.46 0.67 -15.44
CA ALA A 148 12.90 1.15 -16.70
C ALA A 148 11.38 0.93 -16.81
N LEU A 149 10.85 -0.18 -16.27
CA LEU A 149 9.40 -0.38 -16.20
C LEU A 149 8.71 0.62 -15.26
N VAL A 150 9.25 0.87 -14.07
CA VAL A 150 8.71 1.87 -13.13
C VAL A 150 8.73 3.26 -13.76
N ASP A 151 9.86 3.66 -14.34
CA ASP A 151 10.03 4.96 -14.99
C ASP A 151 9.10 5.14 -16.19
N ASN A 152 8.96 4.11 -17.03
CA ASN A 152 8.05 4.14 -18.16
C ASN A 152 6.60 4.25 -17.69
N TRP A 153 6.24 3.48 -16.66
CA TRP A 153 4.91 3.53 -16.07
C TRP A 153 4.59 4.93 -15.54
N ALA A 154 5.55 5.56 -14.87
CA ALA A 154 5.42 6.93 -14.35
C ALA A 154 5.26 8.01 -15.45
N ARG A 155 5.59 7.69 -16.70
CA ARG A 155 5.45 8.58 -17.86
C ARG A 155 4.15 8.38 -18.64
N LEU A 156 3.42 7.28 -18.46
CA LEU A 156 2.25 6.93 -19.28
C LEU A 156 1.13 7.99 -19.23
N ASN A 157 1.00 8.77 -18.15
CA ASN A 157 0.01 9.85 -18.05
C ASN A 157 0.48 11.21 -18.54
N LYS A 158 1.73 11.34 -19.00
CA LYS A 158 2.26 12.63 -19.52
C LYS A 158 1.98 12.84 -21.01
N VAL A 159 1.29 11.90 -21.67
CA VAL A 159 1.07 11.88 -23.12
C VAL A 159 -0.37 12.32 -23.50
N ASN A 160 -1.15 12.86 -22.55
CA ASN A 160 -2.45 13.46 -22.83
C ASN A 160 -2.42 14.97 -22.63
#